data_AF-A0A7W0LD95-F1
#
_entry.id   AF-A0A7W0LD95-F1
#
_cell.length_a   1.000
_cell.length_b   1.000
_cell.length_c   1.000
_cell.angle_alpha   90.00
_cell.angle_beta   90.00
_cell.angle_gamma   90.00
#
_symmetry.space_group_name_H-M   'P 1'
#
loop_
_entity.id
_entity.type
_entity.pdbx_description
1 polymer ?
#
loop_
_entity_poly.entity_id
_entity_poly.type
_entity_poly.pdbx_seq_one_letter_code
_entity_poly.pdbx_strand_id
1 'polypeptide(L)'
;MLTSVVLSLVLFVNAGTQQASANSEIILEGTITPADRLAWLERAFVVPAGTARIDVETSFTNGDQGTAVEFGVYDPVRFRGSSRVSKTSFFISRTAATPSYHPGELQPGQWRLLMGVQTIRDGVTSRYRIVVRLTPEGSSQPSPTAVTPNARASGPRWYQGDLHTHTLHSDGYKCADGRGGAGPCAVHQVVDAAVRQGLDFVAVTDHNTTSHHQDLTALQPLHDHLLLLRGQEVTSFYGHANVYGTSEIVDFRIGHPGVTAREVFAQTRRLGGLLSINHPARETGETCTGCGWNAPG
;
A
#
# COMPACT_ATOMS: atom_id res chain seq x y z
N MET A 1 14.64 -28.04 -65.01
CA MET A 1 13.97 -27.01 -64.21
C MET A 1 13.50 -27.66 -62.93
N LEU A 2 14.26 -27.52 -61.84
CA LEU A 2 13.91 -28.06 -60.52
C LEU A 2 13.15 -26.98 -59.74
N THR A 3 11.91 -27.26 -59.36
CA THR A 3 11.08 -26.42 -58.49
C THR A 3 11.31 -26.82 -57.03
N SER A 4 11.97 -25.96 -56.27
CA SER A 4 12.08 -26.04 -54.82
C SER A 4 10.75 -25.65 -54.15
N VAL A 5 10.20 -26.54 -53.32
CA VAL A 5 9.07 -26.25 -52.43
C VAL A 5 9.63 -25.75 -51.10
N VAL A 6 9.34 -24.50 -50.75
CA VAL A 6 9.69 -23.90 -49.46
C VAL A 6 8.63 -24.31 -48.43
N LEU A 7 9.05 -25.02 -47.38
CA LEU A 7 8.21 -25.41 -46.26
C LEU A 7 8.23 -24.29 -45.21
N SER A 8 7.15 -23.50 -45.11
CA SER A 8 6.99 -22.47 -44.07
C SER A 8 6.58 -23.13 -42.74
N LEU A 9 7.47 -23.06 -41.75
CA LEU A 9 7.21 -23.48 -40.38
C LEU A 9 6.43 -22.36 -39.65
N VAL A 10 5.13 -22.56 -39.42
CA VAL A 10 4.31 -21.67 -38.59
C VAL A 10 4.51 -22.06 -37.12
N LEU A 11 5.27 -21.25 -36.39
CA LEU A 11 5.39 -21.33 -34.93
C LEU A 11 4.13 -20.76 -34.29
N PHE A 12 3.26 -21.62 -33.78
CA PHE A 12 2.18 -21.21 -32.88
C PHE A 12 2.78 -20.85 -31.52
N VAL A 13 2.86 -19.55 -31.23
CA VAL A 13 3.09 -19.06 -29.86
C VAL A 13 1.78 -19.28 -29.09
N ASN A 14 1.75 -20.33 -28.27
CA ASN A 14 0.71 -20.47 -27.26
C ASN A 14 0.87 -19.32 -26.26
N ALA A 15 -0.01 -18.32 -26.37
CA ALA A 15 -0.23 -17.35 -25.32
C ALA A 15 -0.81 -18.10 -24.10
N GLY A 16 0.08 -18.60 -23.25
CA GLY A 16 -0.29 -19.16 -21.96
C GLY A 16 -1.00 -18.09 -21.15
N THR A 17 -2.25 -18.35 -20.79
CA THR A 17 -2.95 -17.63 -19.72
C THR A 17 -2.06 -17.70 -18.48
N GLN A 18 -1.51 -16.57 -18.06
CA GLN A 18 -0.72 -16.45 -16.84
C GLN A 18 -1.64 -16.76 -15.66
N GLN A 19 -1.59 -18.01 -15.21
CA GLN A 19 -2.33 -18.48 -14.06
C GLN A 19 -1.84 -17.64 -12.87
N ALA A 20 -2.75 -16.95 -12.17
CA ALA A 20 -2.40 -16.20 -10.97
C ALA A 20 -1.63 -17.15 -10.05
N SER A 21 -0.35 -16.85 -9.80
CA SER A 21 0.47 -17.66 -8.90
C SER A 21 -0.24 -17.68 -7.55
N ALA A 22 -0.36 -18.85 -6.92
CA ALA A 22 -0.98 -18.93 -5.62
C ALA A 22 -0.11 -18.19 -4.58
N ASN A 23 -0.75 -17.64 -3.54
CA ASN A 23 -0.03 -17.18 -2.35
C ASN A 23 0.84 -18.31 -1.82
N SER A 24 2.11 -18.00 -1.51
CA SER A 24 3.01 -18.97 -0.88
C SER A 24 3.20 -18.64 0.60
N GLU A 25 3.29 -19.69 1.41
CA GLU A 25 3.53 -19.58 2.85
C GLU A 25 4.85 -20.27 3.19
N ILE A 26 5.69 -19.58 3.95
CA ILE A 26 6.98 -20.07 4.45
C ILE A 26 6.92 -20.03 5.97
N ILE A 27 7.24 -21.17 6.58
CA ILE A 27 7.22 -21.33 8.04
C ILE A 27 8.67 -21.47 8.51
N LEU A 28 9.07 -20.59 9.43
CA LEU A 28 10.40 -20.61 10.06
C LEU A 28 10.21 -20.86 11.55
N GLU A 29 10.80 -21.93 12.06
CA GLU A 29 10.66 -22.34 13.45
C GLU A 29 12.01 -22.54 14.12
N GLY A 30 11.98 -22.46 15.44
CA GLY A 30 13.11 -22.88 16.27
C GLY A 30 12.89 -22.51 17.71
N THR A 31 14.00 -22.46 18.46
CA THR A 31 13.98 -22.30 19.90
C THR A 31 14.99 -21.24 20.32
N ILE A 32 14.58 -20.40 21.29
CA ILE A 32 15.41 -19.42 21.98
C ILE A 32 15.66 -19.95 23.39
N THR A 33 16.91 -19.86 23.80
CA THR A 33 17.43 -20.32 25.09
C THR A 33 18.16 -19.18 25.80
N PRO A 34 18.51 -19.33 27.09
CA PRO A 34 19.28 -18.32 27.81
C PRO A 34 20.63 -17.96 27.17
N ALA A 35 21.20 -18.86 26.37
CA ALA A 35 22.44 -18.62 25.63
C ALA A 35 22.28 -17.60 24.49
N ASP A 36 21.05 -17.38 24.01
CA ASP A 36 20.74 -16.42 22.95
C ASP A 36 20.51 -15.00 23.51
N ARG A 37 20.50 -14.81 24.84
CA ARG A 37 20.28 -13.51 25.46
C ARG A 37 21.30 -12.48 24.97
N LEU A 38 20.82 -11.30 24.59
CA LEU A 38 21.60 -10.21 23.97
C LEU A 38 22.28 -10.60 22.65
N ALA A 39 21.78 -11.62 21.95
CA ALA A 39 22.24 -12.02 20.63
C ALA A 39 21.23 -11.71 19.53
N TRP A 40 21.74 -11.64 18.30
CA TRP A 40 20.95 -11.52 17.09
C TRP A 40 20.88 -12.85 16.36
N LEU A 41 19.66 -13.32 16.12
CA LEU A 41 19.38 -14.50 15.32
C LEU A 41 18.83 -14.05 13.96
N GLU A 42 19.32 -14.65 12.89
CA GLU A 42 18.82 -14.36 11.54
C GLU A 42 18.06 -15.55 10.96
N ARG A 43 16.91 -15.28 10.33
CA ARG A 43 16.13 -16.30 9.61
C ARG A 43 15.94 -15.87 8.16
N ALA A 44 16.55 -16.64 7.26
CA ALA A 44 16.49 -16.38 5.84
C ALA A 44 15.24 -16.99 5.21
N PHE A 45 14.68 -16.30 4.22
CA PHE A 45 13.62 -16.80 3.35
C PHE A 45 13.80 -16.21 1.95
N VAL A 46 13.26 -16.89 0.93
CA VAL A 46 13.40 -16.46 -0.46
C VAL A 46 12.11 -15.79 -0.93
N VAL A 47 12.22 -14.59 -1.48
CA VAL A 47 11.13 -13.87 -2.13
C VAL A 47 11.26 -14.05 -3.64
N PRO A 48 10.29 -14.72 -4.31
CA PRO A 48 10.29 -14.85 -5.76
C PRO A 48 10.09 -13.51 -6.47
N ALA A 49 10.53 -13.45 -7.74
CA ALA A 49 10.19 -12.34 -8.61
C ALA A 49 8.66 -12.24 -8.81
N GLY A 50 8.15 -11.01 -8.94
CA GLY A 50 6.71 -10.76 -9.03
C GLY A 50 5.96 -10.90 -7.71
N THR A 51 6.65 -10.85 -6.56
CA THR A 51 5.99 -10.72 -5.25
C THR A 51 5.55 -9.28 -5.06
N ALA A 52 4.27 -9.07 -4.76
CA ALA A 52 3.70 -7.73 -4.58
C ALA A 52 3.47 -7.35 -3.11
N ARG A 53 3.41 -8.34 -2.20
CA ARG A 53 3.31 -8.11 -0.76
C ARG A 53 3.93 -9.25 0.04
N ILE A 54 4.59 -8.88 1.14
CA ILE A 54 5.11 -9.78 2.16
C ILE A 54 4.37 -9.49 3.46
N ASP A 55 3.71 -10.48 4.04
CA ASP A 55 3.16 -10.44 5.39
C ASP A 55 3.98 -11.36 6.29
N VAL A 56 4.33 -10.89 7.48
CA VAL A 56 5.08 -11.65 8.49
C VAL A 56 4.28 -11.64 9.78
N GLU A 57 4.10 -12.83 10.35
CA GLU A 57 3.42 -13.05 11.63
C GLU A 57 4.33 -13.89 12.52
N THR A 58 4.48 -13.50 13.77
CA THR A 58 5.41 -14.13 14.71
C THR A 58 4.68 -14.51 15.99
N SER A 59 5.02 -15.69 16.51
CA SER A 59 4.44 -16.22 17.74
C SER A 59 5.53 -16.91 18.57
N PHE A 60 5.38 -16.85 19.89
CA PHE A 60 6.34 -17.36 20.86
C PHE A 60 5.63 -18.08 21.99
N THR A 61 6.23 -19.17 22.49
CA THR A 61 5.82 -19.75 23.77
C THR A 61 6.50 -19.00 24.92
N ASN A 62 5.86 -18.95 26.10
CA ASN A 62 6.45 -18.41 27.33
C ASN A 62 6.90 -16.93 27.24
N GLY A 63 6.32 -16.12 26.35
CA GLY A 63 6.64 -14.69 26.25
C GLY A 63 6.33 -13.92 27.55
N ASP A 64 5.27 -14.32 28.24
CA ASP A 64 4.87 -13.86 29.57
C ASP A 64 5.89 -14.20 30.68
N GLN A 65 6.82 -15.12 30.43
CA GLN A 65 7.88 -15.50 31.36
C GLN A 65 9.15 -14.64 31.22
N GLY A 66 9.06 -13.51 30.50
CA GLY A 66 10.13 -12.52 30.38
C GLY A 66 11.03 -12.71 29.15
N THR A 67 10.55 -13.41 28.12
CA THR A 67 11.21 -13.46 26.81
C THR A 67 10.78 -12.28 25.96
N ALA A 68 11.70 -11.37 25.65
CA ALA A 68 11.47 -10.23 24.78
C ALA A 68 12.34 -10.35 23.53
N VAL A 69 11.70 -10.39 22.37
CA VAL A 69 12.34 -10.51 21.07
C VAL A 69 11.94 -9.33 20.21
N GLU A 70 12.93 -8.61 19.70
CA GLU A 70 12.71 -7.56 18.72
C GLU A 70 12.88 -8.05 17.29
N PHE A 71 12.11 -7.46 16.37
CA PHE A 71 12.14 -7.83 14.96
C PHE A 71 12.61 -6.71 14.06
N GLY A 72 13.44 -7.09 13.08
CA GLY A 72 13.78 -6.28 11.93
C GLY A 72 13.84 -7.13 10.67
N VAL A 73 13.98 -6.50 9.52
CA VAL A 73 14.09 -7.23 8.25
C VAL A 73 15.03 -6.53 7.28
N TYR A 74 15.88 -7.31 6.61
CA TYR A 74 16.63 -6.88 5.43
C TYR A 74 16.03 -7.53 4.19
N ASP A 75 15.93 -6.73 3.13
CA ASP A 75 15.87 -7.25 1.78
C ASP A 75 17.32 -7.56 1.29
N PRO A 76 17.51 -8.11 0.08
CA PRO A 76 18.83 -8.41 -0.48
C PRO A 76 19.80 -7.22 -0.54
N VAL A 77 19.31 -5.98 -0.50
CA VAL A 77 20.13 -4.78 -0.74
C VAL A 77 20.18 -3.82 0.45
N ARG A 78 19.20 -3.83 1.34
CA ARG A 78 19.06 -2.85 2.43
C ARG A 78 18.21 -3.33 3.60
N PHE A 79 18.32 -2.59 4.70
CA PHE A 79 17.40 -2.71 5.83
C PHE A 79 16.02 -2.13 5.48
N ARG A 80 14.95 -2.82 5.89
CA ARG A 80 13.56 -2.45 5.59
C ARG A 80 12.74 -2.08 6.82
N GLY A 81 13.37 -2.02 7.99
CA GLY A 81 12.76 -1.49 9.21
C GLY A 81 12.75 -2.48 10.38
N SER A 82 12.38 -1.97 11.54
CA SER A 82 12.23 -2.74 12.78
C SER A 82 11.16 -2.15 13.68
N SER A 83 10.29 -3.02 14.19
CA SER A 83 9.30 -2.68 15.20
C SER A 83 9.82 -2.68 16.63
N ARG A 84 11.13 -2.94 16.83
CA ARG A 84 11.63 -3.45 18.11
C ARG A 84 10.73 -4.60 18.60
N VAL A 85 10.33 -4.57 19.87
CA VAL A 85 9.43 -5.54 20.51
C VAL A 85 7.94 -5.19 20.35
N SER A 86 7.59 -4.08 19.67
CA SER A 86 6.22 -3.53 19.70
C SER A 86 5.21 -4.24 18.79
N LYS A 87 5.67 -5.07 17.84
CA LYS A 87 4.81 -5.73 16.86
C LYS A 87 5.15 -7.20 16.73
N THR A 88 4.12 -8.03 16.67
CA THR A 88 4.19 -9.46 16.35
C THR A 88 3.80 -9.76 14.92
N SER A 89 3.31 -8.76 14.17
CA SER A 89 3.01 -8.89 12.75
C SER A 89 3.30 -7.59 12.01
N PHE A 90 3.71 -7.71 10.75
CA PHE A 90 3.88 -6.57 9.85
C PHE A 90 3.73 -6.99 8.40
N PHE A 91 3.52 -6.01 7.52
CA PHE A 91 3.56 -6.21 6.08
C PHE A 91 4.43 -5.17 5.40
N ILE A 92 4.93 -5.55 4.23
CA ILE A 92 5.65 -4.68 3.31
C ILE A 92 5.11 -4.93 1.90
N SER A 93 4.68 -3.85 1.25
CA SER A 93 4.33 -3.83 -0.16
C SER A 93 5.08 -2.69 -0.85
N ARG A 94 4.89 -2.57 -2.16
CA ARG A 94 5.50 -1.50 -2.93
C ARG A 94 5.05 -0.11 -2.48
N THR A 95 3.77 0.07 -2.16
CA THR A 95 3.17 1.40 -1.92
C THR A 95 2.78 1.66 -0.47
N ALA A 96 2.84 0.65 0.39
CA ALA A 96 2.50 0.77 1.81
C ALA A 96 3.24 -0.27 2.64
N ALA A 97 3.52 0.05 3.89
CA ALA A 97 4.04 -0.90 4.87
C ALA A 97 3.44 -0.62 6.25
N THR A 98 3.47 -1.61 7.12
CA THR A 98 3.20 -1.38 8.54
C THR A 98 4.16 -0.31 9.08
N PRO A 99 3.69 0.67 9.89
CA PRO A 99 4.59 1.63 10.52
C PRO A 99 5.77 0.95 11.21
N SER A 100 6.95 1.58 11.17
CA SER A 100 8.28 0.98 11.47
C SER A 100 8.97 0.26 10.32
N TYR A 101 8.27 0.02 9.20
CA TYR A 101 8.83 -0.61 8.00
C TYR A 101 8.71 0.32 6.78
N HIS A 102 9.60 0.11 5.82
CA HIS A 102 9.68 0.94 4.61
C HIS A 102 8.99 0.27 3.41
N PRO A 103 7.98 0.92 2.80
CA PRO A 103 7.46 0.49 1.51
C PRO A 103 8.51 0.64 0.41
N GLY A 104 8.19 0.11 -0.77
CA GLY A 104 9.00 0.22 -1.98
C GLY A 104 9.21 -1.14 -2.64
N GLU A 105 9.84 -1.14 -3.81
CA GLU A 105 10.09 -2.34 -4.63
C GLU A 105 10.55 -3.54 -3.79
N LEU A 106 9.89 -4.68 -4.03
CA LEU A 106 10.20 -5.93 -3.35
C LEU A 106 11.23 -6.69 -4.18
N GLN A 107 12.48 -6.64 -3.71
CA GLN A 107 13.61 -7.26 -4.40
C GLN A 107 13.48 -8.79 -4.37
N PRO A 108 13.55 -9.47 -5.53
CA PRO A 108 13.64 -10.92 -5.57
C PRO A 108 14.93 -11.41 -4.92
N GLY A 109 14.89 -12.57 -4.28
CA GLY A 109 16.07 -13.22 -3.70
C GLY A 109 15.96 -13.42 -2.19
N GLN A 110 17.12 -13.54 -1.53
CA GLN A 110 17.19 -13.89 -0.11
C GLN A 110 16.94 -12.68 0.80
N TRP A 111 15.85 -12.73 1.55
CA TRP A 111 15.53 -11.81 2.64
C TRP A 111 15.96 -12.40 3.98
N ARG A 112 16.16 -11.55 4.98
CA ARG A 112 16.59 -11.97 6.33
C ARG A 112 15.76 -11.27 7.39
N LEU A 113 15.04 -12.05 8.19
CA LEU A 113 14.45 -11.57 9.44
C LEU A 113 15.52 -11.53 10.52
N LEU A 114 15.66 -10.39 11.17
CA LEU A 114 16.48 -10.25 12.37
C LEU A 114 15.60 -10.42 13.59
N MET A 115 16.06 -11.24 14.52
CA MET A 115 15.45 -11.41 15.83
C MET A 115 16.50 -11.07 16.89
N GLY A 116 16.33 -9.94 17.57
CA GLY A 116 17.18 -9.55 18.69
C GLY A 116 16.58 -10.08 19.99
N VAL A 117 17.25 -11.00 20.68
CA VAL A 117 16.76 -11.58 21.94
C VAL A 117 17.19 -10.66 23.09
N GLN A 118 16.36 -9.67 23.42
CA GLN A 118 16.68 -8.68 24.45
C GLN A 118 16.72 -9.31 25.84
N THR A 119 15.72 -10.13 26.17
CA THR A 119 15.64 -10.81 27.46
C THR A 119 15.12 -12.23 27.28
N ILE A 120 15.59 -13.13 28.16
CA ILE A 120 15.04 -14.46 28.41
C ILE A 120 15.62 -14.90 29.76
N ARG A 121 14.81 -15.43 30.68
CA ARG A 121 15.28 -15.81 32.03
C ARG A 121 15.98 -17.16 32.02
N ASP A 122 16.84 -17.39 33.01
CA ASP A 122 17.47 -18.72 33.19
C ASP A 122 16.39 -19.78 33.44
N GLY A 123 16.59 -20.98 32.89
CA GLY A 123 15.61 -22.07 32.94
C GLY A 123 14.40 -21.92 32.01
N VAL A 124 14.24 -20.79 31.31
CA VAL A 124 13.17 -20.58 30.32
C VAL A 124 13.67 -20.93 28.92
N THR A 125 12.82 -21.65 28.18
CA THR A 125 13.00 -21.92 26.76
C THR A 125 11.76 -21.41 26.02
N SER A 126 11.94 -20.72 24.90
CA SER A 126 10.86 -20.17 24.10
C SER A 126 10.93 -20.70 22.67
N ARG A 127 9.91 -21.44 22.22
CA ARG A 127 9.76 -21.82 20.82
C ARG A 127 9.15 -20.66 20.07
N TYR A 128 9.69 -20.36 18.89
CA TYR A 128 9.09 -19.40 17.99
C TYR A 128 8.60 -20.06 16.71
N ARG A 129 7.55 -19.48 16.16
CA ARG A 129 7.04 -19.77 14.83
C ARG A 129 6.80 -18.46 14.11
N ILE A 130 7.43 -18.32 12.94
CA ILE A 130 7.28 -17.20 12.03
C ILE A 130 6.59 -17.72 10.78
N VAL A 131 5.49 -17.07 10.41
CA VAL A 131 4.77 -17.32 9.18
C VAL A 131 5.00 -16.15 8.24
N VAL A 132 5.63 -16.41 7.09
CA VAL A 132 5.82 -15.44 6.02
C VAL A 132 4.88 -15.81 4.88
N ARG A 133 3.98 -14.89 4.51
CA ARG A 133 3.07 -15.05 3.38
C ARG A 133 3.49 -14.12 2.26
N LEU A 134 3.66 -14.66 1.07
CA LEU A 134 4.04 -13.92 -0.13
C LEU A 134 2.85 -13.89 -1.07
N THR A 135 2.35 -12.69 -1.34
CA THR A 135 1.25 -12.47 -2.29
C THR A 135 1.85 -12.01 -3.62
N PRO A 136 1.64 -12.73 -4.72
CA PRO A 136 2.18 -12.34 -6.02
C PRO A 136 1.37 -11.20 -6.65
N GLU A 137 1.98 -10.54 -7.64
CA GLU A 137 1.32 -9.59 -8.52
C GLU A 137 0.09 -10.23 -9.21
N GLY A 138 -0.93 -9.41 -9.47
CA GLY A 138 -2.19 -9.86 -10.07
C GLY A 138 -3.14 -10.60 -9.11
N SER A 139 -2.70 -10.91 -7.89
CA SER A 139 -3.57 -11.46 -6.84
C SER A 139 -4.28 -10.35 -6.06
N SER A 140 -5.47 -10.64 -5.53
CA SER A 140 -6.17 -9.74 -4.61
C SER A 140 -5.33 -9.55 -3.35
N GLN A 141 -5.05 -8.30 -2.99
CA GLN A 141 -4.29 -7.95 -1.79
C GLN A 141 -5.19 -7.38 -0.70
N PRO A 142 -4.86 -7.60 0.59
CA PRO A 142 -5.47 -6.85 1.68
C PRO A 142 -5.26 -5.34 1.48
N SER A 143 -6.33 -4.55 1.62
CA SER A 143 -6.19 -3.09 1.61
C SER A 143 -5.36 -2.65 2.82
N PRO A 144 -4.31 -1.85 2.64
CA PRO A 144 -3.57 -1.19 3.73
C PRO A 144 -4.42 -0.32 4.64
N THR A 145 -5.56 0.17 4.13
CA THR A 145 -6.56 0.94 4.88
C THR A 145 -7.87 0.17 5.03
N ALA A 146 -7.81 -1.16 5.15
CA ALA A 146 -8.99 -1.93 5.49
C ALA A 146 -9.51 -1.51 6.86
N VAL A 147 -10.79 -1.12 6.94
CA VAL A 147 -11.49 -1.04 8.22
C VAL A 147 -11.84 -2.45 8.66
N THR A 148 -11.68 -2.74 9.95
CA THR A 148 -12.40 -3.87 10.54
C THR A 148 -13.87 -3.61 10.29
N PRO A 149 -14.66 -4.56 9.77
CA PRO A 149 -16.10 -4.44 9.80
C PRO A 149 -16.47 -4.33 11.28
N ASN A 150 -16.60 -3.11 11.80
CA ASN A 150 -17.49 -2.85 12.90
C ASN A 150 -18.79 -3.56 12.52
N ALA A 151 -19.42 -4.28 13.45
CA ALA A 151 -20.67 -5.05 13.25
C ALA A 151 -21.86 -4.15 12.86
N ARG A 152 -21.68 -3.32 11.84
CA ARG A 152 -22.59 -2.41 11.18
C ARG A 152 -23.34 -3.25 10.17
N ALA A 153 -24.66 -3.11 10.22
CA ALA A 153 -25.66 -3.95 9.59
C ALA A 153 -25.26 -4.48 8.20
N SER A 154 -25.53 -5.76 7.97
CA SER A 154 -25.44 -6.37 6.64
C SER A 154 -26.45 -5.72 5.69
N GLY A 155 -26.06 -5.56 4.43
CA GLY A 155 -26.95 -5.16 3.34
C GLY A 155 -26.70 -3.74 2.78
N PRO A 156 -27.37 -3.39 1.67
CA PRO A 156 -27.26 -2.08 1.04
C PRO A 156 -27.75 -0.96 1.97
N ARG A 157 -26.98 0.12 2.09
CA ARG A 157 -27.36 1.32 2.85
C ARG A 157 -26.70 2.56 2.25
N TRP A 158 -27.19 3.73 2.66
CA TRP A 158 -26.53 5.00 2.38
C TRP A 158 -25.32 5.17 3.30
N TYR A 159 -24.21 5.62 2.70
CA TYR A 159 -22.99 6.00 3.40
C TYR A 159 -22.75 7.49 3.15
N GLN A 160 -22.48 8.23 4.22
CA GLN A 160 -22.10 9.63 4.11
C GLN A 160 -20.58 9.71 3.99
N GLY A 161 -20.06 10.38 2.97
CA GLY A 161 -18.62 10.54 2.85
C GLY A 161 -18.21 11.63 1.90
N ASP A 162 -16.92 11.92 1.91
CA ASP A 162 -16.28 12.89 1.04
C ASP A 162 -15.30 12.16 0.12
N LEU A 163 -15.43 12.41 -1.18
CA LEU A 163 -14.63 11.76 -2.22
C LEU A 163 -13.47 12.64 -2.72
N HIS A 164 -13.33 13.87 -2.22
CA HIS A 164 -12.35 14.81 -2.75
C HIS A 164 -11.81 15.74 -1.67
N THR A 165 -10.66 15.38 -1.08
CA THR A 165 -9.97 16.20 -0.08
C THR A 165 -8.47 16.27 -0.35
N HIS A 166 -7.84 17.35 0.12
CA HIS A 166 -6.42 17.63 -0.06
C HIS A 166 -5.72 17.82 1.27
N THR A 167 -4.41 17.53 1.29
CA THR A 167 -3.54 17.71 2.44
C THR A 167 -2.31 18.52 2.06
N LEU A 168 -1.38 18.68 3.00
CA LEU A 168 -0.07 19.29 2.80
C LEU A 168 0.80 18.53 1.80
N HIS A 169 0.40 17.33 1.38
CA HIS A 169 1.09 16.58 0.32
C HIS A 169 0.82 17.16 -1.08
N SER A 170 -0.20 18.02 -1.22
CA SER A 170 -0.36 18.90 -2.38
C SER A 170 -0.64 20.34 -1.95
N ASP A 171 -1.88 20.80 -1.99
CA ASP A 171 -2.27 22.19 -1.77
C ASP A 171 -3.33 22.37 -0.67
N GLY A 172 -3.63 21.32 0.10
CA GLY A 172 -4.55 21.37 1.23
C GLY A 172 -4.11 22.39 2.27
N TYR A 173 -4.93 23.42 2.50
CA TYR A 173 -4.59 24.57 3.33
C TYR A 173 -5.78 25.02 4.19
N LYS A 174 -5.54 25.98 5.08
CA LYS A 174 -6.49 26.56 6.05
C LYS A 174 -6.77 25.70 7.28
N CYS A 175 -5.92 24.71 7.57
CA CYS A 175 -5.98 24.00 8.84
C CYS A 175 -5.27 24.78 9.94
N ALA A 176 -5.62 24.53 11.20
CA ALA A 176 -4.97 25.18 12.33
C ALA A 176 -3.48 24.82 12.37
N ASP A 177 -2.60 25.82 12.47
CA ASP A 177 -1.14 25.64 12.47
C ASP A 177 -0.53 25.43 13.88
N GLY A 178 -1.38 25.36 14.91
CA GLY A 178 -0.97 25.24 16.31
C GLY A 178 -0.43 26.54 16.93
N ARG A 179 -0.40 27.65 16.17
CA ARG A 179 0.10 28.98 16.59
C ARG A 179 -0.98 30.05 16.56
N GLY A 180 -2.24 29.65 16.43
CA GLY A 180 -3.39 30.55 16.30
C GLY A 180 -3.64 31.05 14.88
N GLY A 181 -2.94 30.48 13.88
CA GLY A 181 -3.08 30.81 12.48
C GLY A 181 -3.63 29.65 11.63
N ALA A 182 -3.57 29.86 10.32
CA ALA A 182 -3.93 28.91 9.29
C ALA A 182 -2.68 28.45 8.53
N GLY A 183 -2.60 27.16 8.23
CA GLY A 183 -1.47 26.54 7.56
C GLY A 183 -1.89 25.33 6.70
N PRO A 184 -0.90 24.60 6.16
CA PRO A 184 -1.13 23.35 5.43
C PRO A 184 -1.85 22.31 6.29
N CYS A 185 -2.75 21.55 5.68
CA CYS A 185 -3.53 20.53 6.36
C CYS A 185 -2.75 19.23 6.47
N ALA A 186 -2.31 18.85 7.67
CA ALA A 186 -1.77 17.51 7.88
C ALA A 186 -2.85 16.45 7.67
N VAL A 187 -2.45 15.25 7.25
CA VAL A 187 -3.38 14.14 6.95
C VAL A 187 -4.33 13.87 8.12
N HIS A 188 -3.80 13.85 9.36
CA HIS A 188 -4.63 13.62 10.55
C HIS A 188 -5.69 14.72 10.74
N GLN A 189 -5.43 15.97 10.36
CA GLN A 189 -6.40 17.07 10.53
C GLN A 189 -7.60 16.91 9.59
N VAL A 190 -7.37 16.39 8.38
CA VAL A 190 -8.44 16.03 7.44
C VAL A 190 -9.25 14.85 7.98
N VAL A 191 -8.58 13.82 8.51
CA VAL A 191 -9.24 12.68 9.15
C VAL A 191 -10.07 13.11 10.36
N ASP A 192 -9.51 13.94 11.25
CA ASP A 192 -10.22 14.47 12.41
C ASP A 192 -11.44 15.30 11.99
N ALA A 193 -11.35 16.05 10.88
CA ALA A 193 -12.49 16.77 10.33
C ALA A 193 -13.59 15.82 9.84
N ALA A 194 -13.23 14.76 9.11
CA ALA A 194 -14.18 13.74 8.67
C ALA A 194 -14.90 13.06 9.84
N VAL A 195 -14.16 12.72 10.91
CA VAL A 195 -14.75 12.17 12.15
C VAL A 195 -15.73 13.16 12.78
N ARG A 196 -15.36 14.43 12.91
CA ARG A 196 -16.24 15.47 13.48
C ARG A 196 -17.52 15.69 12.66
N GLN A 197 -17.46 15.47 11.35
CA GLN A 197 -18.61 15.58 10.45
C GLN A 197 -19.45 14.29 10.39
N GLY A 198 -19.07 13.24 11.12
CA GLY A 198 -19.81 11.97 11.15
C GLY A 198 -19.75 11.21 9.84
N LEU A 199 -18.68 11.36 9.05
CA LEU A 199 -18.52 10.64 7.78
C LEU A 199 -18.24 9.14 8.03
N ASP A 200 -18.78 8.30 7.16
CA ASP A 200 -18.45 6.87 7.07
C ASP A 200 -17.14 6.64 6.28
N PHE A 201 -16.79 7.54 5.37
CA PHE A 201 -15.54 7.49 4.62
C PHE A 201 -15.04 8.89 4.22
N VAL A 202 -13.73 9.01 4.02
CA VAL A 202 -13.08 10.18 3.42
C VAL A 202 -12.00 9.73 2.45
N ALA A 203 -12.00 10.29 1.25
CA ALA A 203 -10.94 10.10 0.27
C ALA A 203 -9.97 11.28 0.29
N VAL A 204 -8.69 10.97 0.48
CA VAL A 204 -7.62 11.95 0.30
C VAL A 204 -7.01 11.74 -1.07
N THR A 205 -7.09 12.78 -1.89
CA THR A 205 -6.82 12.77 -3.33
C THR A 205 -5.86 13.89 -3.69
N ASP A 206 -4.72 13.96 -3.00
CA ASP A 206 -3.71 14.97 -3.30
C ASP A 206 -3.29 14.97 -4.78
N HIS A 207 -2.99 16.17 -5.30
CA HIS A 207 -2.69 16.40 -6.71
C HIS A 207 -1.44 15.64 -7.15
N ASN A 208 -1.59 14.74 -8.11
CA ASN A 208 -0.50 14.07 -8.84
C ASN A 208 0.53 13.34 -7.96
N THR A 209 0.15 12.99 -6.73
CA THR A 209 1.01 12.31 -5.76
C THR A 209 0.22 11.25 -4.98
N THR A 210 0.96 10.31 -4.40
CA THR A 210 0.46 9.30 -3.45
C THR A 210 1.26 9.31 -2.14
N SER A 211 2.05 10.35 -1.89
CA SER A 211 2.94 10.44 -0.72
C SER A 211 2.19 10.39 0.63
N HIS A 212 0.92 10.78 0.66
CA HIS A 212 0.04 10.68 1.84
C HIS A 212 -0.44 9.25 2.15
N HIS A 213 -0.25 8.28 1.26
CA HIS A 213 -0.82 6.93 1.41
C HIS A 213 -0.25 6.18 2.63
N GLN A 214 1.02 6.43 2.96
CA GLN A 214 1.66 5.83 4.14
C GLN A 214 1.10 6.43 5.44
N ASP A 215 0.79 7.72 5.47
CA ASP A 215 0.15 8.37 6.62
C ASP A 215 -1.26 7.80 6.84
N LEU A 216 -2.04 7.63 5.77
CA LEU A 216 -3.36 6.99 5.86
C LEU A 216 -3.27 5.54 6.35
N THR A 217 -2.27 4.79 5.93
CA THR A 217 -2.02 3.43 6.41
C THR A 217 -1.71 3.43 7.91
N ALA A 218 -0.95 4.41 8.40
CA ALA A 218 -0.63 4.55 9.81
C ALA A 218 -1.85 4.98 10.65
N LEU A 219 -2.72 5.82 10.08
CA LEU A 219 -3.90 6.36 10.77
C LEU A 219 -5.09 5.39 10.78
N GLN A 220 -5.28 4.55 9.75
CA GLN A 220 -6.49 3.70 9.65
C GLN A 220 -6.80 2.88 10.91
N PRO A 221 -5.83 2.23 11.59
CA PRO A 221 -6.11 1.48 12.81
C PRO A 221 -6.63 2.33 13.98
N LEU A 222 -6.40 3.64 13.96
CA LEU A 222 -6.90 4.59 14.98
C LEU A 222 -8.33 5.07 14.68
N HIS A 223 -8.86 4.75 13.49
CA HIS A 223 -10.16 5.21 13.00
C HIS A 223 -10.95 4.04 12.37
N ASP A 224 -11.18 2.97 13.12
CA ASP A 224 -11.89 1.76 12.67
C ASP A 224 -13.35 1.98 12.19
N HIS A 225 -13.94 3.13 12.50
CA HIS A 225 -15.29 3.53 12.15
C HIS A 225 -15.38 4.44 10.92
N LEU A 226 -14.23 4.85 10.37
CA LEU A 226 -14.10 5.73 9.21
C LEU A 226 -13.19 5.07 8.18
N LEU A 227 -13.70 4.81 6.98
CA LEU A 227 -12.87 4.28 5.90
C LEU A 227 -12.00 5.39 5.31
N LEU A 228 -10.68 5.23 5.43
CA LEU A 228 -9.70 6.12 4.82
C LEU A 228 -9.40 5.64 3.39
N LEU A 229 -10.02 6.30 2.42
CA LEU A 229 -9.81 6.00 1.01
C LEU A 229 -8.54 6.68 0.52
N ARG A 230 -7.62 5.86 0.02
CA ARG A 230 -6.43 6.33 -0.67
C ARG A 230 -6.78 6.63 -2.12
N GLY A 231 -6.49 7.85 -2.56
CA GLY A 231 -6.64 8.23 -3.96
C GLY A 231 -5.53 9.17 -4.41
N GLN A 232 -5.63 9.54 -5.69
CA GLN A 232 -4.81 10.55 -6.35
C GLN A 232 -5.78 11.41 -7.17
N GLU A 233 -5.66 12.73 -7.09
CA GLU A 233 -6.26 13.56 -8.14
C GLU A 233 -5.29 13.67 -9.30
N VAL A 234 -5.68 13.11 -10.45
CA VAL A 234 -5.03 13.39 -11.73
C VAL A 234 -5.41 14.81 -12.13
N THR A 235 -4.47 15.72 -11.97
CA THR A 235 -4.61 17.14 -12.30
C THR A 235 -3.80 17.43 -13.53
N SER A 236 -4.49 17.46 -14.67
CA SER A 236 -3.91 17.80 -15.96
C SER A 236 -4.28 19.22 -16.38
N PHE A 237 -3.68 19.71 -17.46
CA PHE A 237 -4.06 21.00 -18.04
C PHE A 237 -5.41 20.97 -18.75
N TYR A 238 -6.01 19.78 -18.94
CA TYR A 238 -7.23 19.61 -19.73
C TYR A 238 -8.40 18.99 -18.94
N GLY A 239 -8.30 18.94 -17.62
CA GLY A 239 -9.30 18.27 -16.79
C GLY A 239 -8.68 17.61 -15.58
N HIS A 240 -9.47 17.54 -14.50
CA HIS A 240 -9.09 16.84 -13.28
C HIS A 240 -9.97 15.61 -13.06
N ALA A 241 -9.39 14.55 -12.50
CA ALA A 241 -10.12 13.35 -12.16
C ALA A 241 -9.52 12.66 -10.94
N ASN A 242 -10.37 12.25 -9.99
CA ASN A 242 -9.93 11.42 -8.88
C ASN A 242 -9.84 9.96 -9.31
N VAL A 243 -8.74 9.32 -8.88
CA VAL A 243 -8.48 7.89 -9.00
C VAL A 243 -8.54 7.29 -7.60
N TYR A 244 -9.34 6.24 -7.44
CA TYR A 244 -9.52 5.50 -6.19
C TYR A 244 -9.18 4.02 -6.38
N GLY A 245 -8.94 3.31 -5.27
CA GLY A 245 -8.79 1.85 -5.26
C GLY A 245 -7.42 1.34 -5.71
N THR A 246 -6.51 2.24 -6.08
CA THR A 246 -5.11 1.94 -6.35
C THR A 246 -4.18 2.88 -5.60
N SER A 247 -2.98 2.41 -5.29
CA SER A 247 -1.90 3.22 -4.74
C SER A 247 -0.78 3.51 -5.74
N GLU A 248 -0.97 3.04 -6.96
CA GLU A 248 -0.08 3.34 -8.05
C GLU A 248 -0.34 4.73 -8.57
N ILE A 249 0.75 5.40 -8.96
CA ILE A 249 0.65 6.67 -9.65
C ILE A 249 0.02 6.41 -11.03
N VAL A 250 -1.09 7.09 -11.28
CA VAL A 250 -1.69 7.20 -12.60
C VAL A 250 -1.07 8.40 -13.30
N ASP A 251 -0.69 8.24 -14.58
CA ASP A 251 -0.05 9.31 -15.33
C ASP A 251 -1.01 10.50 -15.48
N PHE A 252 -0.62 11.65 -14.93
CA PHE A 252 -1.46 12.83 -14.90
C PHE A 252 -1.28 13.75 -16.11
N ARG A 253 -0.30 13.45 -16.96
CA ARG A 253 0.16 14.35 -18.03
C ARG A 253 -0.70 14.25 -19.28
N ILE A 254 -2.03 14.24 -19.14
CA ILE A 254 -2.96 14.22 -20.27
C ILE A 254 -2.59 15.35 -21.25
N GLY A 255 -2.47 14.99 -22.53
CA GLY A 255 -2.02 15.88 -23.61
C GLY A 255 -0.52 15.86 -23.88
N HIS A 256 0.28 15.19 -23.04
CA HIS A 256 1.67 14.86 -23.38
C HIS A 256 1.70 13.77 -24.48
N PRO A 257 2.73 13.73 -25.35
CA PRO A 257 2.91 12.64 -26.30
C PRO A 257 2.76 11.26 -25.65
N GLY A 258 1.80 10.46 -26.13
CA GLY A 258 1.49 9.12 -25.62
C GLY A 258 0.68 9.08 -24.31
N VAL A 259 0.11 10.21 -23.87
CA VAL A 259 -0.75 10.28 -22.68
C VAL A 259 -2.06 10.99 -23.02
N THR A 260 -3.07 10.21 -23.35
CA THR A 260 -4.45 10.62 -23.63
C THR A 260 -5.37 10.33 -22.44
N ALA A 261 -6.53 10.98 -22.36
CA ALA A 261 -7.54 10.65 -21.35
C ALA A 261 -7.92 9.16 -21.39
N ARG A 262 -8.03 8.59 -22.58
CA ARG A 262 -8.30 7.16 -22.78
C ARG A 262 -7.21 6.26 -22.20
N GLU A 263 -5.95 6.61 -22.38
CA GLU A 263 -4.82 5.85 -21.83
C GLU A 263 -4.80 5.93 -20.30
N VAL A 264 -5.07 7.10 -19.73
CA VAL A 264 -5.25 7.29 -18.28
C VAL A 264 -6.40 6.41 -17.77
N PHE A 265 -7.56 6.42 -18.44
CA PHE A 265 -8.71 5.59 -18.04
C PHE A 265 -8.41 4.09 -18.18
N ALA A 266 -7.64 3.71 -19.21
CA ALA A 266 -7.20 2.33 -19.40
C ALA A 266 -6.20 1.91 -18.33
N GLN A 267 -5.26 2.80 -17.95
CA GLN A 267 -4.32 2.56 -16.86
C GLN A 267 -5.05 2.37 -15.54
N THR A 268 -5.96 3.27 -15.17
CA THR A 268 -6.77 3.15 -13.95
C THR A 268 -7.50 1.81 -13.90
N ARG A 269 -8.13 1.39 -15.01
CA ARG A 269 -8.81 0.08 -15.09
C ARG A 269 -7.86 -1.10 -14.93
N ARG A 270 -6.67 -1.09 -15.56
CA ARG A 270 -5.66 -2.15 -15.39
C ARG A 270 -5.19 -2.27 -13.94
N LEU A 271 -5.17 -1.15 -13.21
CA LEU A 271 -4.82 -1.09 -11.79
C LEU A 271 -5.98 -1.46 -10.86
N GLY A 272 -7.14 -1.85 -11.39
CA GLY A 272 -8.35 -2.14 -10.61
C GLY A 272 -8.98 -0.91 -9.96
N GLY A 273 -8.59 0.29 -10.40
CA GLY A 273 -9.06 1.54 -9.84
C GLY A 273 -10.37 2.02 -10.45
N LEU A 274 -11.01 2.95 -9.73
CA LEU A 274 -12.16 3.72 -10.20
C LEU A 274 -11.70 5.15 -10.52
N LEU A 275 -12.18 5.72 -11.62
CA LEU A 275 -11.93 7.11 -11.99
C LEU A 275 -13.24 7.90 -11.96
N SER A 276 -13.20 9.11 -11.40
CA SER A 276 -14.29 10.08 -11.39
C SER A 276 -13.78 11.41 -11.93
N ILE A 277 -14.42 11.96 -12.96
CA ILE A 277 -14.09 13.30 -13.47
C ILE A 277 -14.56 14.35 -12.46
N ASN A 278 -13.68 15.27 -12.09
CA ASN A 278 -13.95 16.29 -11.10
C ASN A 278 -14.50 17.54 -11.78
N HIS A 279 -15.53 18.14 -11.16
CA HIS A 279 -16.10 19.45 -11.49
C HIS A 279 -16.07 19.84 -13.00
N PRO A 280 -16.57 18.99 -13.92
CA PRO A 280 -16.32 19.10 -15.36
C PRO A 280 -16.84 20.37 -16.01
N ALA A 281 -17.83 21.01 -15.38
CA ALA A 281 -18.47 22.24 -15.85
C ALA A 281 -17.76 23.53 -15.39
N ARG A 282 -16.69 23.44 -14.58
CA ARG A 282 -15.94 24.64 -14.21
C ARG A 282 -15.22 25.22 -15.42
N GLU A 283 -15.08 26.53 -15.45
CA GLU A 283 -14.28 27.18 -16.48
C GLU A 283 -12.80 26.86 -16.25
N THR A 284 -12.08 26.59 -17.34
CA THR A 284 -10.63 26.46 -17.32
C THR A 284 -10.00 27.84 -17.56
N GLY A 285 -9.00 28.21 -16.76
CA GLY A 285 -8.35 29.50 -16.90
C GLY A 285 -7.17 29.66 -15.97
N GLU A 286 -6.56 30.85 -15.95
CA GLU A 286 -5.36 31.14 -15.13
C GLU A 286 -5.57 30.97 -13.63
N THR A 287 -6.82 31.10 -13.17
CA THR A 287 -7.20 30.89 -11.76
C THR A 287 -7.36 29.41 -11.40
N CYS A 288 -7.59 28.54 -12.39
CA CYS A 288 -7.59 27.09 -12.22
C CYS A 288 -7.41 26.39 -13.57
N THR A 289 -6.16 26.04 -13.88
CA THR A 289 -5.82 25.35 -15.12
C THR A 289 -6.39 23.92 -15.12
N GLY A 290 -7.22 23.60 -16.10
CA GLY A 290 -7.82 22.28 -16.24
C GLY A 290 -8.96 21.99 -15.25
N CYS A 291 -9.51 23.01 -14.57
CA CYS A 291 -10.70 22.82 -13.73
C CYS A 291 -11.91 22.31 -14.53
N GLY A 292 -12.07 22.78 -15.77
CA GLY A 292 -13.04 22.23 -16.71
C GLY A 292 -12.49 21.00 -17.43
N TRP A 293 -13.37 20.05 -17.78
CA TRP A 293 -12.95 18.88 -18.56
C TRP A 293 -13.00 19.18 -20.06
N ASN A 294 -11.83 19.35 -20.67
CA ASN A 294 -11.65 19.52 -22.11
C ASN A 294 -10.53 18.60 -22.67
N ALA A 295 -10.28 17.48 -21.97
CA ALA A 295 -9.24 16.52 -22.30
C ALA A 295 -9.47 15.90 -23.69
N PRO A 296 -8.45 15.87 -24.56
CA PRO A 296 -8.57 15.22 -25.85
C PRO A 296 -8.54 13.69 -25.73
N GLY A 297 -9.40 13.02 -26.52
CA GLY A 297 -9.40 11.56 -26.73
C GLY A 297 -10.30 10.74 -25.82
#